data_AF-A0A949Y7K7-F1
#
_entry.id   AF-A0A949Y7K7-F1
#
_cell.length_a   1.000
_cell.length_b   1.000
_cell.length_c   1.000
_cell.angle_alpha   90.00
_cell.angle_beta   90.00
_cell.angle_gamma   90.00
#
_symmetry.space_group_name_H-M   'P 1'
#
loop_
_entity.id
_entity.type
_entity.pdbx_description
1 polymer ?
#
loop_
_entity_poly.entity_id
_entity_poly.type
_entity_poly.pdbx_seq_one_letter_code
_entity_poly.pdbx_strand_id
1 'polypeptide(L)'
;MIVLAVLFGSLIVFRLLGFLGVSLFQTWHESMIYALAVMFCFTAISHFGRLRRDLERMVPPWVPNPGAAVLVTGILEILGAIGLIVSSTRTLAGVCLILFLVAVFPANIYAAKTGATLGARPVTPLGVRGPMQLLFILLIFWAISE
;
A
#
# COMPACT_ATOMS: atom_id res chain seq x y z
N MET A 1 9.56 2.21 -6.22
CA MET A 1 9.46 2.25 -7.70
C MET A 1 8.42 1.29 -8.24
N ILE A 2 8.53 -0.04 -8.05
CA ILE A 2 7.53 -0.99 -8.56
C ILE A 2 6.11 -0.68 -8.07
N VAL A 3 5.94 -0.36 -6.78
CA VAL A 3 4.63 -0.02 -6.20
C VAL A 3 4.01 1.22 -6.88
N LEU A 4 4.80 2.24 -7.20
CA LEU A 4 4.32 3.41 -7.96
C LEU A 4 3.90 3.03 -9.38
N ALA A 5 4.66 2.15 -10.04
CA ALA A 5 4.32 1.67 -11.37
C ALA A 5 3.02 0.85 -11.35
N VAL A 6 2.78 0.04 -10.30
CA VAL A 6 1.52 -0.67 -10.10
C VAL A 6 0.36 0.31 -9.91
N LEU A 7 0.52 1.31 -9.04
CA LEU A 7 -0.52 2.32 -8.78
C LEU A 7 -0.86 3.11 -10.05
N PHE A 8 0.13 3.78 -10.67
CA PHE A 8 -0.14 4.63 -11.82
C PHE A 8 -0.46 3.82 -13.09
N GLY A 9 0.13 2.64 -13.25
CA GLY A 9 -0.19 1.73 -14.36
C GLY A 9 -1.64 1.25 -14.28
N SER A 10 -2.10 0.79 -13.10
CA SER A 10 -3.49 0.40 -12.92
C SER A 10 -4.46 1.58 -13.04
N LEU A 11 -4.10 2.76 -12.54
CA LEU A 11 -4.88 3.99 -12.74
C LEU A 11 -5.11 4.31 -14.22
N ILE A 12 -4.05 4.24 -15.04
CA ILE A 12 -4.15 4.48 -16.48
C ILE A 12 -5.06 3.44 -17.13
N VAL A 13 -4.90 2.16 -16.77
CA VAL A 13 -5.76 1.08 -17.27
C VAL A 13 -7.22 1.32 -16.93
N PHE A 14 -7.55 1.61 -15.66
CA PHE A 14 -8.93 1.89 -15.26
C PHE A 14 -9.49 3.11 -15.98
N ARG A 15 -8.69 4.18 -16.09
CA ARG A 15 -9.13 5.37 -16.82
C ARG A 15 -9.41 5.09 -18.30
N LEU A 16 -8.57 4.30 -18.97
CA LEU A 16 -8.79 3.86 -20.35
C LEU A 16 -10.06 3.02 -20.48
N LEU A 17 -10.32 2.11 -19.53
CA LEU A 17 -11.60 1.36 -19.49
C LEU A 17 -12.80 2.30 -19.37
N GLY A 18 -12.70 3.37 -18.56
CA GLY A 18 -13.70 4.42 -18.49
C GLY A 18 -13.96 5.11 -19.82
N PHE A 19 -12.88 5.46 -20.56
CA PHE A 19 -12.99 6.01 -21.92
C PHE A 19 -13.59 5.02 -22.93
N LEU A 20 -13.39 3.73 -22.73
CA LEU A 20 -13.99 2.66 -23.54
C LEU A 20 -15.45 2.34 -23.14
N GLY A 21 -16.03 3.09 -22.20
CA GLY A 21 -17.45 3.00 -21.84
C GLY A 21 -17.75 2.25 -20.54
N VAL A 22 -16.75 1.81 -19.78
CA VAL A 22 -16.98 1.17 -18.47
C VAL A 22 -17.41 2.23 -17.46
N SER A 23 -18.69 2.20 -17.06
CA SER A 23 -19.32 3.21 -16.17
C SER A 23 -18.60 3.36 -14.84
N LEU A 24 -18.04 2.27 -14.30
CA LEU A 24 -17.32 2.24 -13.04
C LEU A 24 -16.09 3.16 -13.01
N PHE A 25 -15.43 3.39 -14.15
CA PHE A 25 -14.15 4.11 -14.21
C PHE A 25 -14.26 5.44 -14.96
N GLN A 26 -15.47 6.01 -15.04
CA GLN A 26 -15.71 7.27 -15.74
C GLN A 26 -15.01 8.47 -15.10
N THR A 27 -14.78 8.44 -13.78
CA THR A 27 -14.08 9.51 -13.06
C THR A 27 -12.67 9.08 -12.68
N TRP A 28 -11.80 10.08 -12.49
CA TRP A 28 -10.46 9.86 -11.94
C TRP A 28 -10.52 9.36 -10.50
N HIS A 29 -11.54 9.77 -9.74
CA HIS A 29 -11.73 9.39 -8.35
C HIS A 29 -11.97 7.89 -8.20
N GLU A 30 -12.96 7.33 -8.92
CA GLU A 30 -13.23 5.90 -8.89
C GLU A 30 -12.04 5.11 -9.44
N SER A 31 -11.43 5.56 -10.54
CA SER A 31 -10.22 4.92 -11.08
C SER A 31 -9.07 4.87 -10.06
N MET A 32 -8.91 5.92 -9.24
CA MET A 32 -7.88 5.98 -8.19
C MET A 32 -8.20 5.05 -7.02
N ILE A 33 -9.45 4.94 -6.59
CA ILE A 33 -9.85 4.02 -5.52
C ILE A 33 -9.46 2.59 -5.87
N TYR A 34 -9.78 2.16 -7.09
CA TYR A 34 -9.43 0.82 -7.55
C TYR A 34 -7.91 0.66 -7.76
N ALA A 35 -7.22 1.70 -8.22
CA ALA A 35 -5.76 1.67 -8.35
C ALA A 35 -5.06 1.54 -6.98
N LEU A 36 -5.55 2.25 -5.95
CA LEU A 36 -5.08 2.11 -4.57
C LEU A 36 -5.35 0.71 -4.04
N ALA A 37 -6.54 0.14 -4.29
CA ALA A 37 -6.86 -1.22 -3.90
C ALA A 37 -5.92 -2.26 -4.56
N VAL A 38 -5.66 -2.12 -5.87
CA VAL A 38 -4.69 -2.97 -6.58
C VAL A 38 -3.29 -2.83 -5.99
N MET A 39 -2.85 -1.61 -5.70
CA MET A 39 -1.55 -1.35 -5.09
C MET A 39 -1.42 -2.02 -3.72
N PHE A 40 -2.42 -1.88 -2.84
CA PHE A 40 -2.41 -2.51 -1.51
C PHE A 40 -2.50 -4.04 -1.58
N CYS A 41 -3.30 -4.60 -2.50
CA CYS A 41 -3.28 -6.05 -2.75
C CYS A 41 -1.91 -6.51 -3.23
N PHE A 42 -1.25 -5.75 -4.11
CA PHE A 42 0.08 -6.06 -4.60
C PHE A 42 1.14 -6.06 -3.48
N THR A 43 1.10 -5.06 -2.58
CA THR A 43 2.02 -5.03 -1.42
C THR A 43 1.70 -6.16 -0.44
N ALA A 44 0.42 -6.46 -0.22
CA ALA A 44 -0.01 -7.54 0.67
C ALA A 44 0.55 -8.91 0.28
N ILE A 45 0.65 -9.23 -1.01
CA ILE A 45 1.22 -10.50 -1.51
C ILE A 45 2.61 -10.78 -0.92
N SER A 46 3.42 -9.75 -0.69
CA SER A 46 4.77 -9.92 -0.14
C SER A 46 4.78 -10.48 1.30
N HIS A 47 3.69 -10.34 2.05
CA HIS A 47 3.55 -10.79 3.43
C HIS A 47 3.26 -12.29 3.57
N PHE A 48 2.72 -12.92 2.52
CA PHE A 48 2.30 -14.34 2.56
C PHE A 48 3.22 -15.28 1.77
N GLY A 49 4.08 -14.73 0.92
CA GLY A 49 4.90 -15.51 -0.01
C GLY A 49 6.39 -15.61 0.37
N ARG A 50 7.22 -15.75 -0.67
CA ARG A 50 8.68 -15.92 -0.56
C ARG A 50 9.37 -14.73 0.13
N LEU A 51 8.81 -13.53 0.01
CA LEU A 51 9.37 -12.29 0.55
C LEU A 51 9.10 -12.10 2.05
N ARG A 52 8.26 -12.95 2.66
CA ARG A 52 7.86 -12.80 4.06
C ARG A 52 9.06 -12.76 5.00
N ARG A 53 10.04 -13.65 4.82
CA ARG A 53 11.23 -13.71 5.68
C ARG A 53 12.09 -12.45 5.58
N ASP A 54 12.11 -11.80 4.41
CA ASP A 54 12.82 -10.54 4.22
C ASP A 54 12.08 -9.41 4.96
N LEU A 55 10.75 -9.38 4.89
CA LEU A 55 9.93 -8.42 5.64
C LEU A 55 10.08 -8.59 7.15
N GLU A 56 10.16 -9.82 7.65
CA GLU A 56 10.40 -10.09 9.08
C GLU A 56 11.73 -9.49 9.56
N ARG A 57 12.78 -9.48 8.72
CA ARG A 57 14.07 -8.83 9.03
C ARG A 57 14.02 -7.31 8.97
N MET A 58 13.03 -6.75 8.28
CA MET A 58 12.77 -5.32 8.22
C MET A 58 12.03 -4.80 9.46
N VAL A 59 11.50 -5.70 10.30
CA VAL A 59 10.80 -5.33 11.53
C VAL A 59 11.80 -4.92 12.62
N PRO A 60 11.61 -3.77 13.30
CA PRO A 60 12.46 -3.34 14.39
C PRO A 60 12.45 -4.32 15.58
N PRO A 61 13.55 -4.43 16.34
CA PRO A 61 13.69 -5.40 17.43
C PRO A 61 12.74 -5.18 18.61
N TRP A 62 12.15 -3.98 18.74
CA TRP A 62 11.15 -3.67 19.77
C TRP A 62 9.75 -4.19 19.45
N VAL A 63 9.48 -4.62 18.21
CA VAL A 63 8.21 -5.24 17.84
C VAL A 63 8.25 -6.72 18.26
N PRO A 64 7.36 -7.16 19.15
CA PRO A 64 7.29 -8.56 19.53
C PRO A 64 6.79 -9.40 18.35
N ASN A 65 7.41 -10.56 18.13
CA ASN A 65 7.04 -11.52 17.10
C ASN A 65 6.91 -10.91 15.68
N PRO A 66 8.04 -10.62 15.00
CA PRO A 66 8.06 -10.07 13.64
C PRO A 66 7.20 -10.83 12.63
N GLY A 67 7.16 -12.17 12.73
CA GLY A 67 6.39 -13.00 11.81
C GLY A 67 4.88 -12.79 11.94
N ALA A 68 4.37 -12.64 13.16
CA ALA A 68 2.98 -12.28 13.38
C ALA A 68 2.67 -10.86 12.89
N ALA A 69 3.56 -9.90 13.19
CA ALA A 69 3.40 -8.51 12.76
C ALA A 69 3.29 -8.40 11.23
N VAL A 70 4.18 -9.04 10.48
CA VAL A 70 4.16 -9.09 9.00
C VAL A 70 2.86 -9.74 8.49
N LEU A 71 2.39 -10.82 9.12
CA LEU A 71 1.15 -11.44 8.69
C LEU A 71 -0.06 -10.50 8.90
N VAL A 72 -0.13 -9.86 10.07
CA VAL A 72 -1.19 -8.91 10.41
C VAL A 72 -1.17 -7.71 9.46
N THR A 73 0.00 -7.15 9.15
CA THR A 73 0.09 -6.02 8.22
C THR A 73 -0.42 -6.39 6.83
N GLY A 74 -0.09 -7.58 6.33
CA GLY A 74 -0.62 -8.06 5.05
C GLY A 74 -2.14 -8.24 5.04
N ILE A 75 -2.73 -8.72 6.14
CA ILE A 75 -4.20 -8.84 6.27
C ILE A 75 -4.85 -7.46 6.30
N LEU A 76 -4.29 -6.51 7.05
CA LEU A 76 -4.81 -5.14 7.14
C LEU A 76 -4.78 -4.43 5.79
N GLU A 77 -3.74 -4.63 4.97
CA GLU A 77 -3.68 -4.09 3.61
C GLU A 77 -4.81 -4.64 2.73
N ILE A 78 -5.09 -5.95 2.78
CA ILE A 78 -6.17 -6.57 2.01
C ILE A 78 -7.54 -6.05 2.46
N LEU A 79 -7.77 -6.01 3.78
CA LEU A 79 -9.03 -5.49 4.34
C LEU A 79 -9.23 -4.01 4.00
N GLY A 80 -8.17 -3.22 4.05
CA GLY A 80 -8.21 -1.81 3.64
C GLY A 80 -8.49 -1.66 2.15
N ALA A 81 -7.88 -2.47 1.28
CA ALA A 81 -8.13 -2.46 -0.16
C ALA A 81 -9.60 -2.78 -0.49
N ILE A 82 -10.15 -3.82 0.13
CA ILE A 82 -11.57 -4.19 -0.01
C ILE A 82 -12.45 -3.06 0.53
N GLY A 83 -12.12 -2.53 1.71
CA GLY A 83 -12.87 -1.50 2.38
C GLY A 83 -12.90 -0.16 1.63
N LEU A 84 -11.87 0.17 0.85
CA LEU A 84 -11.84 1.35 -0.03
C LEU A 84 -12.82 1.23 -1.21
N ILE A 85 -12.99 0.03 -1.76
CA ILE A 85 -13.89 -0.22 -2.89
C ILE A 85 -15.35 -0.11 -2.45
N VAL A 86 -15.68 -0.61 -1.26
CA VAL A 86 -17.04 -0.59 -0.72
C VAL A 86 -17.36 0.80 -0.16
N SER A 87 -18.25 1.54 -0.84
CA SER A 87 -18.58 2.93 -0.51
C SER A 87 -19.01 3.15 0.95
N SER A 88 -19.74 2.21 1.55
CA SER A 88 -20.18 2.29 2.94
C SER A 88 -19.06 2.15 3.98
N THR A 89 -17.91 1.56 3.61
CA THR A 89 -16.75 1.38 4.49
C THR A 89 -15.56 2.25 4.12
N ARG A 90 -15.64 2.97 2.99
CA ARG A 90 -14.54 3.69 2.35
C ARG A 90 -13.81 4.64 3.31
N THR A 91 -14.56 5.49 4.00
CA THR A 91 -13.98 6.46 4.94
C THR A 91 -13.25 5.78 6.10
N LEU A 92 -13.87 4.76 6.71
CA LEU A 92 -13.25 4.00 7.79
C LEU A 92 -11.97 3.29 7.31
N ALA A 93 -12.04 2.61 6.15
CA ALA A 93 -10.91 1.91 5.56
C ALA A 93 -9.76 2.87 5.21
N GLY A 94 -10.06 4.04 4.63
CA GLY A 94 -9.04 5.04 4.31
C GLY A 94 -8.36 5.61 5.55
N VAL A 95 -9.11 5.94 6.61
CA VAL A 95 -8.53 6.37 7.90
C VAL A 95 -7.65 5.28 8.49
N CYS A 96 -8.11 4.04 8.52
CA CYS A 96 -7.33 2.90 9.00
C CYS A 96 -6.05 2.70 8.19
N LEU A 97 -6.11 2.81 6.86
CA LEU A 97 -4.94 2.69 5.98
C LEU A 97 -3.94 3.83 6.17
N ILE A 98 -4.40 5.06 6.37
CA ILE A 98 -3.52 6.21 6.67
C ILE A 98 -2.80 5.97 7.99
N LEU A 99 -3.52 5.61 9.05
CA LEU A 99 -2.93 5.29 10.36
C LEU A 99 -1.97 4.11 10.26
N PHE A 100 -2.34 3.08 9.50
CA PHE A 100 -1.49 1.93 9.22
C PHE A 100 -0.18 2.34 8.55
N LEU A 101 -0.22 3.15 7.48
CA LEU A 101 0.98 3.65 6.81
C LEU A 101 1.89 4.38 7.79
N VAL A 102 1.34 5.31 8.59
CA VAL A 102 2.09 6.02 9.63
C VAL A 102 2.72 5.03 10.62
N ALA A 103 1.97 4.03 11.08
CA ALA A 103 2.43 3.04 12.05
C ALA A 103 3.55 2.13 11.52
N VAL A 104 3.56 1.79 10.23
CA VAL A 104 4.63 0.96 9.61
C VAL A 104 5.86 1.78 9.18
N PHE A 105 5.77 3.13 9.18
CA PHE A 105 6.89 3.98 8.78
C PHE A 105 8.18 3.78 9.60
N PRO A 106 8.13 3.60 10.94
CA PRO A 106 9.31 3.28 11.73
C PRO A 106 10.03 2.01 11.27
N ALA A 107 9.31 1.00 10.79
CA ALA A 107 9.92 -0.21 10.23
C ALA A 107 10.65 0.10 8.90
N ASN A 108 10.08 0.97 8.06
CA ASN A 108 10.76 1.45 6.85
C ASN A 108 12.05 2.23 7.16
N ILE A 109 12.05 3.05 8.21
CA ILE A 109 13.25 3.77 8.67
C ILE A 109 14.30 2.76 9.14
N TYR A 110 13.91 1.80 9.98
CA TYR A 110 14.81 0.76 10.49
C TYR A 110 15.45 -0.03 9.34
N ALA A 111 14.64 -0.55 8.42
CA ALA A 111 15.10 -1.32 7.26
C ALA A 111 16.08 -0.53 6.38
N ALA A 112 15.83 0.76 6.17
CA ALA A 112 16.73 1.62 5.40
C ALA A 112 18.07 1.86 6.12
N LYS A 113 18.05 2.00 7.46
CA LYS A 113 19.26 2.20 8.26
C LYS A 113 20.11 0.94 8.40
N THR A 114 19.50 -0.24 8.43
CA THR A 114 20.20 -1.53 8.56
C THR A 114 20.64 -2.14 7.24
N GLY A 115 20.38 -1.47 6.11
CA GLY A 115 20.73 -2.00 4.79
C GLY A 115 19.95 -3.27 4.43
N ALA A 116 18.70 -3.39 4.91
CA ALA A 116 17.88 -4.55 4.64
C ALA A 116 17.67 -4.78 3.13
N THR A 117 17.40 -6.03 2.77
CA THR A 117 17.10 -6.41 1.39
C THR A 117 15.71 -7.03 1.33
N LEU A 118 15.06 -6.87 0.19
CA LEU A 118 13.76 -7.45 -0.14
C LEU A 118 13.89 -8.10 -1.52
N GLY A 119 13.79 -9.44 -1.59
CA GLY A 119 13.93 -10.18 -2.84
C GLY A 119 15.32 -10.01 -3.46
N ALA A 120 16.36 -10.10 -2.64
CA ALA A 120 17.76 -9.89 -3.01
C ALA A 120 18.11 -8.48 -3.56
N ARG A 121 17.21 -7.50 -3.41
CA ARG A 121 17.46 -6.09 -3.76
C ARG A 121 17.47 -5.23 -2.51
N PRO A 122 18.28 -4.15 -2.44
CA PRO A 122 18.19 -3.20 -1.35
C PRO A 122 16.77 -2.63 -1.21
N VAL A 123 16.32 -2.42 0.02
CA VAL A 123 15.05 -1.73 0.26
C VAL A 123 15.10 -0.31 -0.29
N THR A 124 13.93 0.22 -0.67
CA THR A 124 13.81 1.60 -1.15
C THR A 124 14.44 2.59 -0.16
N PRO A 125 15.38 3.44 -0.59
CA PRO A 125 16.01 4.43 0.29
C PRO A 125 14.99 5.35 0.96
N LEU A 126 15.27 5.78 2.19
CA LEU A 126 14.33 6.59 2.98
C LEU A 126 13.93 7.89 2.28
N GLY A 127 14.87 8.54 1.58
CA GLY A 127 14.61 9.76 0.81
C GLY A 127 13.61 9.59 -0.33
N VAL A 128 13.39 8.37 -0.81
CA VAL A 128 12.35 8.04 -1.80
C VAL A 128 11.10 7.47 -1.11
N ARG A 129 11.28 6.65 -0.08
CA ARG A 129 10.20 6.00 0.65
C ARG A 129 9.29 7.01 1.35
N GLY A 130 9.85 8.01 2.02
CA GLY A 130 9.09 9.04 2.74
C GLY A 130 8.12 9.79 1.82
N PRO A 131 8.60 10.44 0.74
CA PRO A 131 7.74 11.12 -0.22
C PRO A 131 6.70 10.20 -0.86
N MET A 132 7.07 8.96 -1.19
CA MET A 132 6.14 7.97 -1.74
C MET A 132 5.03 7.63 -0.75
N GLN A 133 5.35 7.47 0.52
CA GLN A 133 4.35 7.16 1.54
C GLN A 133 3.44 8.35 1.84
N LEU A 134 3.99 9.57 1.84
CA LEU A 134 3.19 10.79 1.93
C LEU A 134 2.21 10.90 0.75
N LEU A 135 2.67 10.60 -0.47
CA LEU A 135 1.81 10.55 -1.64
C LEU A 135 0.65 9.56 -1.46
N PHE A 136 0.92 8.35 -0.96
CA PHE A 136 -0.14 7.37 -0.70
C PHE A 136 -1.15 7.86 0.33
N ILE A 137 -0.70 8.49 1.42
CA ILE A 137 -1.57 9.09 2.43
C ILE A 137 -2.47 10.16 1.80
N LEU A 138 -1.91 11.04 0.97
CA LEU A 138 -2.67 12.10 0.30
C LEU A 138 -3.69 11.55 -0.69
N LEU A 139 -3.34 10.50 -1.45
CA LEU A 139 -4.26 9.86 -2.38
C LEU A 139 -5.40 9.12 -1.68
N ILE A 140 -5.12 8.46 -0.55
CA ILE A 140 -6.16 7.84 0.28
C ILE A 140 -7.05 8.91 0.89
N PHE A 141 -6.47 10.00 1.38
CA PHE A 141 -7.22 11.12 1.92
C PHE A 141 -8.16 11.71 0.87
N TRP A 142 -7.68 11.93 -0.36
CA TRP A 142 -8.52 12.38 -1.45
C TRP A 142 -9.63 11.37 -1.79
N ALA A 143 -9.30 10.08 -1.83
CA ALA A 143 -10.26 9.01 -2.11
C ALA A 143 -11.43 8.95 -1.10
N ILE A 144 -11.24 9.41 0.14
CA ILE A 144 -12.27 9.44 1.18
C ILE A 144 -12.92 10.81 1.40
N SER A 145 -12.49 11.85 0.68
CA SER A 145 -12.95 13.23 0.85
C SER A 145 -14.04 13.65 -0.16
N GLU A 146 -14.35 12.80 -1.14
CA GLU A 146 -15.47 12.96 -2.08
C GLU A 146 -16.48 11.84 -1.89
#